data_AF-A0A918DRK5-F1
#
_entry.id   AF-A0A918DRK5-F1
#
_cell.length_a   1.000
_cell.length_b   1.000
_cell.length_c   1.000
_cell.angle_alpha   90.00
_cell.angle_beta   90.00
_cell.angle_gamma   90.00
#
_symmetry.space_group_name_H-M   'P 1'
#
loop_
_entity.id
_entity.type
_entity.pdbx_description
1 polymer ?
#
loop_
_entity_poly.entity_id
_entity_poly.type
_entity_poly.pdbx_seq_one_letter_code
_entity_poly.pdbx_strand_id
1 'polypeptide(L)'
;MSHESSDVMTSLVTTLTHEARIIRHAGLAYTRARQEVGLATVERALRGYFDWRAVAAAGRGGHGLPGIVGAWGTAELLSVNAEKWGELRVGEAGLRLELHSTPELLHYRASGVPAFALIHYRALVSALMRAADLPDDVRAGWQGDSLVLEAGQTPTPGEEARPGVPLTGEEGLALLKATSENRGALLVYLGREAEQSFGADGDLMFREAIRGFGAERGAAMRLDHLSKGLTLDLVNMMELYDSGGNEDVWQYRDEGTLTPVEWSQDCTFCPFVQPWHDLDGLRYGEIYDYEFHVSQFKAYREDIEVKWGELMSRGDATCEFRFSIPGPVPA
;
A
#
# COMPACT_ATOMS: atom_id res chain seq x y z
N MET A 1 -24.42 -10.26 -2.68
CA MET A 1 -24.83 -9.94 -1.30
C MET A 1 -24.56 -8.45 -1.07
N SER A 2 -25.51 -7.69 -0.53
CA SER A 2 -25.29 -6.25 -0.26
C SER A 2 -24.40 -6.12 0.97
N HIS A 3 -23.10 -5.93 0.76
CA HIS A 3 -22.24 -5.39 1.82
C HIS A 3 -22.81 -4.02 2.21
N GLU A 4 -23.18 -3.83 3.48
CA GLU A 4 -23.27 -2.48 4.04
C GLU A 4 -21.95 -1.79 3.68
N SER A 5 -22.01 -0.63 3.02
CA SER A 5 -20.78 0.02 2.53
C SER A 5 -19.79 0.07 3.67
N SER A 6 -18.65 -0.60 3.49
CA SER A 6 -17.58 -0.53 4.47
C SER A 6 -17.32 0.93 4.80
N ASP A 7 -17.03 1.21 6.07
CA ASP A 7 -16.57 2.53 6.47
C ASP A 7 -15.30 2.86 5.65
N VAL A 8 -15.44 3.78 4.70
CA VAL A 8 -14.38 4.21 3.77
C VAL A 8 -13.13 4.63 4.53
N MET A 9 -13.30 5.22 5.71
CA MET A 9 -12.19 5.57 6.60
C MET A 9 -11.42 4.31 7.05
N THR A 10 -12.13 3.30 7.54
CA THR A 10 -11.54 2.01 7.94
C THR A 10 -10.81 1.33 6.77
N SER A 11 -11.40 1.36 5.57
CA SER A 11 -10.77 0.84 4.34
C SER A 11 -9.44 1.56 4.06
N LEU A 12 -9.47 2.89 4.00
CA LEU A 12 -8.28 3.70 3.71
C LEU A 12 -7.17 3.55 4.74
N VAL A 13 -7.49 3.60 6.04
CA VAL A 13 -6.53 3.36 7.12
C VAL A 13 -5.87 2.00 6.95
N THR A 14 -6.65 0.98 6.60
CA THR A 14 -6.14 -0.37 6.32
C THR A 14 -5.24 -0.39 5.09
N THR A 15 -5.61 0.31 4.01
CA THR A 15 -4.80 0.38 2.78
C THR A 15 -3.45 1.07 3.02
N LEU A 16 -3.44 2.20 3.73
CA LEU A 16 -2.20 2.91 4.09
C LEU A 16 -1.31 2.04 4.99
N THR A 17 -1.92 1.35 5.97
CA THR A 17 -1.19 0.39 6.81
C THR A 17 -0.57 -0.75 5.99
N HIS A 18 -1.26 -1.24 4.97
CA HIS A 18 -0.74 -2.28 4.08
C HIS A 18 0.45 -1.80 3.24
N GLU A 19 0.43 -0.57 2.72
CA GLU A 19 1.60 0.01 2.04
C GLU A 19 2.81 0.05 2.98
N ALA A 20 2.60 0.49 4.22
CA ALA A 20 3.67 0.52 5.22
C ALA A 20 4.22 -0.86 5.57
N ARG A 21 3.34 -1.89 5.66
CA ARG A 21 3.76 -3.28 5.86
C ARG A 21 4.60 -3.80 4.70
N ILE A 22 4.20 -3.53 3.46
CA ILE A 22 4.95 -3.94 2.25
C ILE A 22 6.35 -3.31 2.27
N ILE A 23 6.44 -1.99 2.49
CA ILE A 23 7.71 -1.27 2.58
C ILE A 23 8.59 -1.84 3.69
N ARG A 24 8.00 -2.13 4.86
CA ARG A 24 8.73 -2.72 5.99
C ARG A 24 9.29 -4.09 5.62
N HIS A 25 8.49 -4.99 5.08
CA HIS A 25 8.96 -6.33 4.69
C HIS A 25 10.04 -6.27 3.62
N ALA A 26 9.87 -5.41 2.61
CA ALA A 26 10.89 -5.16 1.58
C ALA A 26 12.19 -4.65 2.21
N GLY A 27 12.11 -3.62 3.06
CA GLY A 27 13.28 -3.06 3.73
C GLY A 27 13.99 -4.05 4.64
N LEU A 28 13.26 -4.87 5.41
CA LEU A 28 13.85 -5.91 6.24
C LEU A 28 14.53 -7.01 5.42
N ALA A 29 13.95 -7.39 4.27
CA ALA A 29 14.57 -8.36 3.37
C ALA A 29 15.86 -7.81 2.75
N TYR A 30 15.83 -6.59 2.22
CA TYR A 30 16.99 -5.99 1.53
C TYR A 30 18.14 -5.67 2.49
N THR A 31 17.83 -5.22 3.71
CA THR A 31 18.85 -4.86 4.71
C THR A 31 19.51 -6.06 5.36
N ARG A 32 18.86 -7.24 5.38
CA ARG A 32 19.44 -8.47 5.92
C ARG A 32 20.71 -8.91 5.17
N ALA A 33 20.73 -8.72 3.86
CA ALA A 33 21.89 -9.07 3.04
C ALA A 33 23.04 -8.08 3.23
N ARG A 34 22.76 -6.78 3.11
CA ARG A 34 23.71 -5.67 3.33
C ARG A 34 22.95 -4.44 3.79
N GLN A 35 23.12 -4.06 5.05
CA GLN A 35 22.32 -3.01 5.68
C GLN A 35 22.29 -1.70 4.90
N GLU A 36 23.46 -1.12 4.57
CA GLU A 36 23.53 0.18 3.87
C GLU A 36 22.97 0.11 2.44
N VAL A 37 23.33 -0.94 1.68
CA VAL A 37 22.84 -1.13 0.31
C VAL A 37 21.33 -1.37 0.30
N GLY A 38 20.82 -2.14 1.25
CA GLY A 38 19.39 -2.42 1.39
C GLY A 38 18.59 -1.15 1.68
N LEU A 39 19.06 -0.31 2.61
CA LEU A 39 18.42 0.99 2.90
C LEU A 39 18.40 1.89 1.67
N ALA A 40 19.55 2.01 0.98
CA ALA A 40 19.64 2.82 -0.24
C ALA A 40 18.74 2.28 -1.37
N THR A 41 18.51 0.97 -1.42
CA THR A 41 17.60 0.33 -2.38
C THR A 41 16.15 0.69 -2.11
N VAL A 42 15.70 0.64 -0.85
CA VAL A 42 14.36 1.11 -0.46
C VAL A 42 14.18 2.60 -0.76
N GLU A 43 15.20 3.41 -0.46
CA GLU A 43 15.14 4.86 -0.73
C GLU A 43 14.99 5.17 -2.21
N ARG A 44 15.76 4.50 -3.10
CA ARG A 44 15.59 4.65 -4.56
C ARG A 44 14.22 4.18 -5.04
N ALA A 45 13.72 3.05 -4.52
CA ALA A 45 12.39 2.54 -4.86
C ALA A 45 11.30 3.56 -4.52
N LEU A 46 11.34 4.10 -3.30
CA LEU A 46 10.38 5.10 -2.86
C LEU A 46 10.54 6.41 -3.63
N ARG A 47 11.77 6.83 -3.98
CA ARG A 47 12.00 8.00 -4.83
C ARG A 47 11.34 7.84 -6.20
N GLY A 48 11.57 6.72 -6.88
CA GLY A 48 10.95 6.43 -8.18
C GLY A 48 9.42 6.33 -8.10
N TYR A 49 8.92 5.65 -7.06
CA TYR A 49 7.49 5.54 -6.79
C TYR A 49 6.83 6.92 -6.62
N PHE A 50 7.38 7.79 -5.76
CA PHE A 50 6.79 9.10 -5.54
C PHE A 50 7.00 10.07 -6.71
N ASP A 51 8.10 9.96 -7.46
CA ASP A 51 8.30 10.73 -8.70
C ASP A 51 7.22 10.39 -9.73
N TRP A 52 6.91 9.10 -9.92
CA TRP A 52 5.82 8.67 -10.81
C TRP A 52 4.46 9.22 -10.39
N ARG A 53 4.19 9.26 -9.08
CA ARG A 53 2.93 9.83 -8.54
C ARG A 53 2.87 11.35 -8.70
N ALA A 54 3.99 12.04 -8.53
CA ALA A 54 4.06 13.48 -8.73
C ALA A 54 3.83 13.86 -10.20
N VAL A 55 4.35 13.07 -11.15
CA VAL A 55 4.05 13.21 -12.59
C VAL A 55 2.55 13.00 -12.84
N ALA A 56 1.92 12.00 -12.22
CA ALA A 56 0.48 11.78 -12.35
C ALA A 56 -0.34 12.96 -11.78
N ALA A 57 0.08 13.55 -10.65
CA ALA A 57 -0.56 14.73 -10.08
C ALA A 57 -0.45 15.97 -10.99
N ALA A 58 0.72 16.19 -11.58
CA ALA A 58 0.88 17.24 -12.59
C ALA A 58 0.00 17.00 -13.83
N GLY A 59 -0.11 15.75 -14.29
CA GLY A 59 -1.00 15.35 -15.39
C GLY A 59 -2.48 15.57 -15.11
N ARG A 60 -2.90 15.61 -13.84
CA ARG A 60 -4.26 15.98 -13.40
C ARG A 60 -4.49 17.51 -13.33
N GLY A 61 -3.57 18.31 -13.84
CA GLY A 61 -3.66 19.79 -13.84
C GLY A 61 -3.07 20.45 -12.59
N GLY A 62 -2.31 19.71 -11.78
CA GLY A 62 -1.55 20.30 -10.68
C GLY A 62 -0.43 21.18 -11.21
N HIS A 63 -0.44 22.48 -10.87
CA HIS A 63 0.59 23.44 -11.22
C HIS A 63 1.15 24.14 -9.99
N GLY A 64 2.47 24.28 -9.93
CA GLY A 64 3.15 24.75 -8.72
C GLY A 64 2.96 23.79 -7.54
N LEU A 65 3.63 24.09 -6.42
CA LEU A 65 3.60 23.20 -5.26
C LEU A 65 2.18 23.03 -4.68
N PRO A 66 1.37 24.09 -4.46
CA PRO A 66 0.00 23.93 -3.96
C PRO A 66 -0.89 23.12 -4.91
N GLY A 67 -0.77 23.32 -6.23
CA GLY A 67 -1.56 22.60 -7.21
C GLY A 67 -1.19 21.12 -7.29
N ILE A 68 0.10 20.78 -7.24
CA ILE A 68 0.56 19.39 -7.23
C ILE A 68 0.08 18.67 -5.97
N VAL A 69 0.18 19.31 -4.80
CA VAL A 69 -0.34 18.74 -3.55
C VAL A 69 -1.85 18.54 -3.63
N GLY A 70 -2.61 19.54 -4.10
CA GLY A 70 -4.06 19.42 -4.26
C GLY A 70 -4.48 18.31 -5.23
N ALA A 71 -3.66 18.05 -6.25
CA ALA A 71 -3.86 16.98 -7.23
C ALA A 71 -3.23 15.64 -6.83
N TRP A 72 -2.66 15.48 -5.62
CA TRP A 72 -1.87 14.31 -5.21
C TRP A 72 -2.62 12.97 -5.34
N GLY A 73 -3.91 12.99 -5.07
CA GLY A 73 -4.83 11.88 -5.37
C GLY A 73 -4.81 10.71 -4.40
N THR A 74 -4.19 10.83 -3.22
CA THR A 74 -4.20 9.77 -2.19
C THR A 74 -4.25 10.32 -0.76
N ALA A 75 -4.63 9.44 0.17
CA ALA A 75 -4.96 9.81 1.53
C ALA A 75 -3.76 10.21 2.41
N GLU A 76 -2.55 9.66 2.21
CA GLU A 76 -1.42 9.86 3.13
C GLU A 76 -0.94 11.30 3.25
N LEU A 77 -1.27 12.13 2.26
CA LEU A 77 -0.99 13.57 2.25
C LEU A 77 -2.28 14.38 2.39
N LEU A 78 -3.31 14.06 1.61
CA LEU A 78 -4.52 14.87 1.52
C LEU A 78 -5.39 14.79 2.78
N SER A 79 -5.25 13.73 3.58
CA SER A 79 -6.11 13.52 4.76
C SER A 79 -5.46 13.96 6.06
N VAL A 80 -4.19 14.40 6.02
CA VAL A 80 -3.42 14.81 7.21
C VAL A 80 -4.16 15.86 8.04
N ASN A 81 -4.61 16.93 7.39
CA ASN A 81 -5.32 18.02 8.07
C ASN A 81 -6.76 17.63 8.43
N ALA A 82 -7.47 16.94 7.54
CA ALA A 82 -8.88 16.59 7.72
C ALA A 82 -9.08 15.61 8.89
N GLU A 83 -8.22 14.59 8.97
CA GLU A 83 -8.27 13.53 9.98
C GLU A 83 -7.46 13.85 11.24
N LYS A 84 -6.86 15.06 11.31
CA LYS A 84 -6.02 15.51 12.43
C LYS A 84 -4.86 14.54 12.72
N TRP A 85 -4.31 13.95 11.67
CA TRP A 85 -3.13 13.08 11.78
C TRP A 85 -1.82 13.86 11.92
N GLY A 86 -1.89 15.18 11.76
CA GLY A 86 -0.76 16.07 11.67
C GLY A 86 -1.17 17.46 11.22
N GLU A 87 -0.20 18.19 10.68
CA GLU A 87 -0.42 19.46 10.03
C GLU A 87 0.40 19.54 8.73
N LEU A 88 -0.29 19.84 7.63
CA LEU A 88 0.31 20.12 6.33
C LEU A 88 0.05 21.58 5.94
N ARG A 89 1.14 22.33 5.77
CA ARG A 89 1.14 23.72 5.28
C ARG A 89 1.93 23.78 3.98
N VAL A 90 1.34 24.37 2.94
CA VAL A 90 1.95 24.44 1.61
C VAL A 90 1.95 25.88 1.12
N GLY A 91 3.13 26.42 0.85
CA GLY A 91 3.29 27.72 0.18
C GLY A 91 3.73 27.52 -1.28
N GLU A 92 3.94 28.63 -1.99
CA GLU A 92 4.39 28.61 -3.38
C GLU A 92 5.83 28.08 -3.53
N ALA A 93 6.69 28.33 -2.54
CA ALA A 93 8.12 28.04 -2.60
C ALA A 93 8.60 27.00 -1.56
N GLY A 94 7.67 26.32 -0.89
CA GLY A 94 8.02 25.32 0.11
C GLY A 94 6.83 24.79 0.90
N LEU A 95 7.09 23.79 1.74
CA LEU A 95 6.09 23.17 2.59
C LEU A 95 6.64 22.81 3.96
N ARG A 96 5.71 22.66 4.90
CA ARG A 96 5.95 22.03 6.19
C ARG A 96 4.92 20.93 6.42
N LEU A 97 5.40 19.74 6.73
CA LEU A 97 4.61 18.56 7.07
C LEU A 97 5.00 18.07 8.46
N GLU A 98 4.04 18.02 9.36
CA GLU A 98 4.18 17.44 10.69
C GLU A 98 3.18 16.30 10.83
N LEU A 99 3.66 15.13 11.28
CA LEU A 99 2.88 13.90 11.37
C LEU A 99 2.95 13.36 12.79
N HIS A 100 1.81 13.00 13.35
CA HIS A 100 1.69 12.44 14.70
C HIS A 100 1.10 11.03 14.69
N SER A 101 0.11 10.80 13.83
CA SER A 101 -0.76 9.62 13.94
C SER A 101 -1.27 9.10 12.59
N THR A 102 -0.55 9.36 11.49
CA THR A 102 -0.87 8.68 10.23
C THR A 102 -0.72 7.17 10.37
N PRO A 103 -1.57 6.36 9.70
CA PRO A 103 -1.54 4.90 9.83
C PRO A 103 -0.16 4.29 9.58
N GLU A 104 0.57 4.81 8.59
CA GLU A 104 1.92 4.36 8.22
C GLU A 104 2.94 4.72 9.31
N LEU A 105 2.90 5.94 9.84
CA LEU A 105 3.79 6.37 10.91
C LEU A 105 3.60 5.50 12.17
N LEU A 106 2.35 5.28 12.56
CA LEU A 106 2.00 4.41 13.68
C LEU A 106 2.50 2.99 13.44
N HIS A 107 2.35 2.47 12.21
CA HIS A 107 2.83 1.16 11.84
C HIS A 107 4.35 1.01 11.93
N TYR A 108 5.12 1.96 11.37
CA TYR A 108 6.58 1.92 11.43
C TYR A 108 7.10 1.99 12.87
N ARG A 109 6.48 2.83 13.71
CA ARG A 109 6.82 2.94 15.14
C ARG A 109 6.52 1.65 15.89
N ALA A 110 5.32 1.11 15.74
CA ALA A 110 4.91 -0.14 16.39
C ALA A 110 5.76 -1.34 15.96
N SER A 111 6.25 -1.32 14.72
CA SER A 111 7.12 -2.37 14.17
C SER A 111 8.62 -2.17 14.48
N GLY A 112 9.00 -1.15 15.25
CA GLY A 112 10.39 -0.92 15.65
C GLY A 112 11.32 -0.46 14.51
N VAL A 113 10.77 0.09 13.43
CA VAL A 113 11.52 0.55 12.24
C VAL A 113 11.23 2.02 11.89
N PRO A 114 11.36 2.97 12.85
CA PRO A 114 11.02 4.39 12.61
C PRO A 114 11.87 5.04 11.51
N ALA A 115 13.03 4.48 11.17
CA ALA A 115 13.84 4.94 10.04
C ALA A 115 13.12 4.82 8.69
N PHE A 116 12.24 3.83 8.51
CA PHE A 116 11.47 3.70 7.26
C PHE A 116 10.43 4.81 7.11
N ALA A 117 9.88 5.35 8.21
CA ALA A 117 9.03 6.54 8.15
C ALA A 117 9.79 7.75 7.61
N LEU A 118 11.04 7.96 8.06
CA LEU A 118 11.90 9.03 7.57
C LEU A 118 12.17 8.89 6.07
N ILE A 119 12.54 7.69 5.60
CA ILE A 119 12.83 7.44 4.18
C ILE A 119 11.57 7.66 3.33
N HIS A 120 10.43 7.11 3.77
CA HIS A 120 9.14 7.24 3.10
C HIS A 120 8.72 8.69 2.92
N TYR A 121 8.55 9.44 4.01
CA TYR A 121 8.03 10.80 3.91
C TYR A 121 9.06 11.77 3.31
N ARG A 122 10.37 11.52 3.47
CA ARG A 122 11.38 12.30 2.76
C ARG A 122 11.27 12.10 1.25
N ALA A 123 11.14 10.87 0.78
CA ALA A 123 10.98 10.58 -0.65
C ALA A 123 9.71 11.24 -1.23
N LEU A 124 8.59 11.18 -0.49
CA LEU A 124 7.34 11.85 -0.83
C LEU A 124 7.52 13.36 -0.98
N VAL A 125 8.01 14.04 0.06
CA VAL A 125 8.19 15.50 0.03
C VAL A 125 9.18 15.90 -1.05
N SER A 126 10.26 15.16 -1.25
CA SER A 126 11.24 15.46 -2.29
C SER A 126 10.62 15.37 -3.70
N ALA A 127 9.73 14.40 -3.94
CA ALA A 127 9.03 14.27 -5.21
C ALA A 127 8.08 15.44 -5.49
N LEU A 128 7.35 15.91 -4.47
CA LEU A 128 6.51 17.11 -4.58
C LEU A 128 7.34 18.33 -4.98
N MET A 129 8.48 18.54 -4.31
CA MET A 129 9.37 19.67 -4.59
C MET A 129 9.94 19.60 -6.01
N ARG A 130 10.43 18.42 -6.44
CA ARG A 130 10.94 18.23 -7.80
C ARG A 130 9.87 18.48 -8.86
N ALA A 131 8.67 17.97 -8.67
CA ALA A 131 7.58 18.18 -9.62
C ALA A 131 7.13 19.65 -9.71
N ALA A 132 7.36 20.43 -8.65
CA ALA A 132 7.11 21.86 -8.62
C ALA A 132 8.30 22.72 -9.12
N ASP A 133 9.36 22.09 -9.65
CA ASP A 133 10.62 22.75 -10.03
C ASP A 133 11.30 23.53 -8.89
N LEU A 134 11.18 23.02 -7.65
CA LEU A 134 11.78 23.60 -6.45
C LEU A 134 12.94 22.75 -5.92
N PRO A 135 13.86 23.32 -5.12
CA PRO A 135 14.89 22.55 -4.43
C PRO A 135 14.29 21.46 -3.53
N ASP A 136 14.78 20.23 -3.66
CA ASP A 136 14.29 19.04 -2.95
C ASP A 136 15.12 18.69 -1.71
N ASP A 137 15.86 19.65 -1.16
CA ASP A 137 16.57 19.53 0.12
C ASP A 137 15.56 19.46 1.29
N VAL A 138 15.12 18.26 1.62
CA VAL A 138 14.17 18.03 2.71
C VAL A 138 14.88 17.85 4.05
N ARG A 139 14.67 18.79 4.96
CA ARG A 139 15.04 18.63 6.37
C ARG A 139 13.96 17.80 7.05
N ALA A 140 14.33 16.62 7.54
CA ALA A 140 13.40 15.73 8.22
C ALA A 140 13.99 15.23 9.54
N GLY A 141 13.19 15.21 10.60
CA GLY A 141 13.62 14.75 11.91
C GLY A 141 12.46 14.52 12.86
N TRP A 142 12.72 13.74 13.91
CA TRP A 142 11.77 13.49 14.99
C TRP A 142 11.79 14.66 16.00
N GLN A 143 10.61 15.12 16.38
CA GLN A 143 10.39 16.11 17.43
C GLN A 143 9.40 15.53 18.45
N GLY A 144 9.95 14.92 19.52
CA GLY A 144 9.15 14.10 20.42
C GLY A 144 8.55 12.90 19.68
N ASP A 145 7.23 12.81 19.70
CA ASP A 145 6.47 11.74 19.03
C ASP A 145 6.12 12.06 17.57
N SER A 146 6.45 13.27 17.10
CA SER A 146 6.10 13.76 15.77
C SER A 146 7.24 13.58 14.79
N LEU A 147 6.93 13.26 13.54
CA LEU A 147 7.85 13.38 12.43
C LEU A 147 7.62 14.73 11.73
N VAL A 148 8.66 15.55 11.64
CA VAL A 148 8.59 16.89 11.02
C VAL A 148 9.47 16.93 9.77
N LEU A 149 8.92 17.39 8.66
CA LEU A 149 9.59 17.60 7.39
C LEU A 149 9.37 19.04 6.90
N GLU A 150 10.45 19.67 6.45
CA GLU A 150 10.46 21.02 5.89
C GLU A 150 11.29 21.03 4.61
N ALA A 151 10.75 21.66 3.56
CA ALA A 151 11.43 21.82 2.28
C ALA A 151 11.14 23.21 1.69
N GLY A 152 12.16 23.81 1.08
CA GLY A 152 12.06 25.17 0.52
C GLY A 152 11.87 26.25 1.59
N GLN A 153 11.08 27.27 1.27
CA GLN A 153 10.73 28.35 2.21
C GLN A 153 9.59 27.89 3.13
N THR A 154 9.76 28.07 4.44
CA THR A 154 8.70 27.78 5.43
C THR A 154 7.47 28.64 5.11
N PRO A 155 6.29 28.03 4.92
CA PRO A 155 5.08 28.79 4.60
C PRO A 155 4.71 29.79 5.70
N THR A 156 4.43 31.03 5.31
CA THR A 156 3.98 32.11 6.21
C THR A 156 2.52 31.88 6.60
N PRO A 157 2.16 31.90 7.91
CA PRO A 157 0.78 31.81 8.34
C PRO A 157 -0.14 32.87 7.70
N GLY A 158 -1.24 32.43 7.10
CA GLY A 158 -2.20 33.25 6.36
C GLY A 158 -1.99 33.31 4.85
N GLU A 159 -0.85 32.81 4.34
CA GLU A 159 -0.52 32.76 2.91
C GLU A 159 -0.39 31.31 2.40
N GLU A 160 -0.51 30.32 3.28
CA GLU A 160 -0.40 28.91 2.96
C GLU A 160 -1.74 28.26 2.57
N ALA A 161 -1.67 27.30 1.65
CA ALA A 161 -2.71 26.32 1.46
C ALA A 161 -2.66 25.25 2.57
N ARG A 162 -3.84 24.83 3.02
CA ARG A 162 -4.04 23.75 4.00
C ARG A 162 -4.97 22.69 3.39
N PRO A 163 -4.47 21.88 2.44
CA PRO A 163 -5.28 20.86 1.78
C PRO A 163 -5.80 19.84 2.81
N GLY A 164 -7.04 19.41 2.64
CA GLY A 164 -7.71 18.49 3.56
C GLY A 164 -8.90 17.85 2.87
N VAL A 165 -8.78 16.56 2.56
CA VAL A 165 -9.87 15.75 2.00
C VAL A 165 -10.32 14.76 3.07
N PRO A 166 -11.58 14.81 3.51
CA PRO A 166 -12.11 13.89 4.51
C PRO A 166 -12.22 12.47 3.95
N LEU A 167 -12.08 11.46 4.81
CA LEU A 167 -12.14 10.05 4.40
C LEU A 167 -13.55 9.49 4.34
N THR A 168 -14.50 10.29 3.89
CA THR A 168 -15.92 9.95 3.87
C THR A 168 -16.55 10.27 2.52
N GLY A 169 -17.67 9.61 2.21
CA GLY A 169 -18.43 9.87 0.99
C GLY A 169 -17.67 9.55 -0.30
N GLU A 170 -18.04 10.24 -1.39
CA GLU A 170 -17.50 10.03 -2.73
C GLU A 170 -16.01 10.38 -2.83
N GLU A 171 -15.57 11.43 -2.14
CA GLU A 171 -14.17 11.86 -2.12
C GLU A 171 -13.27 10.80 -1.46
N GLY A 172 -13.71 10.25 -0.32
CA GLY A 172 -13.02 9.14 0.34
C GLY A 172 -12.94 7.90 -0.54
N LEU A 173 -14.03 7.56 -1.25
CA LEU A 173 -14.04 6.40 -2.15
C LEU A 173 -13.07 6.60 -3.34
N ALA A 174 -13.00 7.81 -3.90
CA ALA A 174 -12.04 8.14 -4.95
C ALA A 174 -10.59 8.02 -4.45
N LEU A 175 -10.30 8.52 -3.24
CA LEU A 175 -9.00 8.34 -2.59
C LEU A 175 -8.68 6.86 -2.36
N LEU A 176 -9.66 6.06 -1.93
CA LEU A 176 -9.47 4.63 -1.71
C LEU A 176 -9.05 3.91 -3.00
N LYS A 177 -9.75 4.19 -4.09
CA LYS A 177 -9.43 3.61 -5.40
C LYS A 177 -8.02 4.01 -5.85
N ALA A 178 -7.72 5.31 -5.84
CA ALA A 178 -6.41 5.81 -6.27
C ALA A 178 -5.26 5.33 -5.38
N THR A 179 -5.46 5.23 -4.06
CA THR A 179 -4.45 4.69 -3.13
C THR A 179 -4.24 3.19 -3.40
N SER A 180 -5.31 2.44 -3.69
CA SER A 180 -5.18 1.03 -4.06
C SER A 180 -4.42 0.84 -5.37
N GLU A 181 -4.69 1.65 -6.40
CA GLU A 181 -3.94 1.61 -7.67
C GLU A 181 -2.46 1.93 -7.44
N ASN A 182 -2.14 2.96 -6.65
CA ASN A 182 -0.77 3.35 -6.38
C ASN A 182 0.03 2.28 -5.63
N ARG A 183 -0.60 1.46 -4.78
CA ARG A 183 0.04 0.30 -4.17
C ARG A 183 0.54 -0.72 -5.21
N GLY A 184 -0.14 -0.86 -6.34
CA GLY A 184 0.32 -1.65 -7.48
C GLY A 184 1.65 -1.15 -8.04
N ALA A 185 1.80 0.18 -8.21
CA ALA A 185 3.05 0.81 -8.64
C ALA A 185 4.18 0.64 -7.62
N LEU A 186 3.89 0.77 -6.31
CA LEU A 186 4.86 0.59 -5.24
C LEU A 186 5.57 -0.78 -5.33
N LEU A 187 4.81 -1.85 -5.59
CA LEU A 187 5.35 -3.20 -5.75
C LEU A 187 6.37 -3.28 -6.91
N VAL A 188 6.07 -2.63 -8.04
CA VAL A 188 6.96 -2.59 -9.20
C VAL A 188 8.28 -1.91 -8.86
N TYR A 189 8.23 -0.75 -8.21
CA TYR A 189 9.45 -0.02 -7.83
C TYR A 189 10.30 -0.79 -6.82
N LEU A 190 9.68 -1.44 -5.83
CA LEU A 190 10.41 -2.25 -4.85
C LEU A 190 11.09 -3.45 -5.51
N GLY A 191 10.36 -4.23 -6.31
CA GLY A 191 10.90 -5.39 -6.99
C GLY A 191 12.02 -5.03 -7.98
N ARG A 192 11.79 -3.98 -8.78
CA ARG A 192 12.77 -3.50 -9.77
C ARG A 192 14.06 -3.03 -9.13
N GLU A 193 13.99 -2.19 -8.11
CA GLU A 193 15.21 -1.66 -7.46
C GLU A 193 15.96 -2.78 -6.73
N ALA A 194 15.27 -3.75 -6.15
CA ALA A 194 15.91 -4.93 -5.57
C ALA A 194 16.71 -5.71 -6.62
N GLU A 195 16.12 -6.00 -7.78
CA GLU A 195 16.80 -6.70 -8.87
C GLU A 195 17.98 -5.89 -9.43
N GLN A 196 17.83 -4.58 -9.61
CA GLN A 196 18.91 -3.74 -10.09
C GLN A 196 20.08 -3.68 -9.11
N SER A 197 19.81 -3.76 -7.80
CA SER A 197 20.82 -3.61 -6.75
C SER A 197 21.51 -4.93 -6.38
N PHE A 198 20.80 -6.05 -6.50
CA PHE A 198 21.24 -7.36 -6.01
C PHE A 198 21.19 -8.48 -7.06
N GLY A 199 20.76 -8.19 -8.30
CA GLY A 199 20.62 -9.19 -9.35
C GLY A 199 19.56 -10.24 -9.01
N ALA A 200 19.89 -11.51 -9.24
CA ALA A 200 18.99 -12.63 -8.94
C ALA A 200 18.62 -12.74 -7.44
N ASP A 201 19.53 -12.34 -6.54
CA ASP A 201 19.24 -12.30 -5.10
C ASP A 201 18.16 -11.25 -4.78
N GLY A 202 18.07 -10.18 -5.59
CA GLY A 202 17.04 -9.15 -5.47
C GLY A 202 15.63 -9.68 -5.73
N ASP A 203 15.45 -10.52 -6.76
CA ASP A 203 14.18 -11.22 -7.04
C ASP A 203 13.78 -12.10 -5.84
N LEU A 204 14.73 -12.86 -5.30
CA LEU A 204 14.48 -13.73 -4.13
C LEU A 204 14.10 -12.93 -2.88
N MET A 205 14.75 -11.79 -2.63
CA MET A 205 14.41 -10.91 -1.51
C MET A 205 13.04 -10.25 -1.70
N PHE A 206 12.69 -9.84 -2.92
CA PHE A 206 11.37 -9.30 -3.20
C PHE A 206 10.28 -10.36 -2.95
N ARG A 207 10.47 -11.58 -3.46
CA ARG A 207 9.58 -12.71 -3.15
C ARG A 207 9.47 -12.96 -1.64
N GLU A 208 10.59 -12.96 -0.92
CA GLU A 208 10.58 -13.10 0.55
C GLU A 208 9.75 -12.01 1.22
N ALA A 209 9.91 -10.75 0.80
CA ALA A 209 9.14 -9.64 1.32
C ALA A 209 7.63 -9.81 1.09
N ILE A 210 7.22 -10.23 -0.11
CA ILE A 210 5.82 -10.48 -0.43
C ILE A 210 5.27 -11.65 0.39
N ARG A 211 6.02 -12.75 0.54
CA ARG A 211 5.63 -13.87 1.39
C ARG A 211 5.46 -13.45 2.85
N GLY A 212 6.41 -12.66 3.37
CA GLY A 212 6.36 -12.11 4.73
C GLY A 212 5.12 -11.25 4.96
N PHE A 213 4.79 -10.40 3.99
CA PHE A 213 3.57 -9.60 4.01
C PHE A 213 2.29 -10.45 4.01
N GLY A 214 2.21 -11.45 3.13
CA GLY A 214 1.08 -12.38 3.09
C GLY A 214 0.94 -13.15 4.41
N ALA A 215 2.03 -13.73 4.89
CA ALA A 215 2.04 -14.56 6.11
C ALA A 215 1.63 -13.78 7.36
N GLU A 216 2.09 -12.53 7.52
CA GLU A 216 1.67 -11.67 8.64
C GLU A 216 0.16 -11.43 8.63
N ARG A 217 -0.41 -11.14 7.45
CA ARG A 217 -1.86 -10.93 7.28
C ARG A 217 -2.67 -12.18 7.58
N GLY A 218 -2.26 -13.32 7.02
CA GLY A 218 -2.90 -14.61 7.27
C GLY A 218 -2.87 -15.01 8.75
N ALA A 219 -1.72 -14.84 9.41
CA ALA A 219 -1.57 -15.13 10.83
C ALA A 219 -2.40 -14.20 11.72
N ALA A 220 -2.52 -12.92 11.35
CA ALA A 220 -3.36 -11.95 12.07
C ALA A 220 -4.85 -12.34 11.97
N MET A 221 -5.36 -12.66 10.77
CA MET A 221 -6.72 -13.17 10.58
C MET A 221 -6.96 -14.44 11.39
N ARG A 222 -6.02 -15.38 11.34
CA ARG A 222 -6.11 -16.63 12.11
C ARG A 222 -6.27 -16.36 13.60
N LEU A 223 -5.44 -15.48 14.15
CA LEU A 223 -5.48 -15.14 15.57
C LEU A 223 -6.80 -14.46 15.94
N ASP A 224 -7.26 -13.51 15.13
CA ASP A 224 -8.51 -12.80 15.34
C ASP A 224 -9.72 -13.76 15.31
N HIS A 225 -9.81 -14.61 14.28
CA HIS A 225 -10.93 -15.56 14.13
C HIS A 225 -10.96 -16.59 15.26
N LEU A 226 -9.80 -17.15 15.63
CA LEU A 226 -9.72 -18.06 16.78
C LEU A 226 -10.09 -17.37 18.09
N SER A 227 -9.73 -16.10 18.28
CA SER A 227 -10.09 -15.34 19.49
C SER A 227 -11.60 -15.11 19.63
N LYS A 228 -12.32 -15.12 18.50
CA LYS A 228 -13.79 -15.02 18.40
C LYS A 228 -14.49 -16.38 18.45
N GLY A 229 -13.75 -17.49 18.57
CA GLY A 229 -14.30 -18.85 18.55
C GLY A 229 -14.80 -19.30 17.18
N LEU A 230 -14.29 -18.70 16.10
CA LEU A 230 -14.65 -19.05 14.72
C LEU A 230 -13.79 -20.20 14.19
N THR A 231 -14.37 -20.99 13.29
CA THR A 231 -13.68 -22.03 12.53
C THR A 231 -12.75 -21.42 11.49
N LEU A 232 -11.59 -22.04 11.27
CA LEU A 232 -10.65 -21.64 10.21
C LEU A 232 -11.05 -22.27 8.87
N ASP A 233 -12.20 -21.86 8.35
CA ASP A 233 -12.72 -22.27 7.05
C ASP A 233 -12.70 -21.10 6.04
N LEU A 234 -13.01 -21.39 4.78
CA LEU A 234 -12.98 -20.39 3.72
C LEU A 234 -14.15 -19.39 3.80
N VAL A 235 -15.29 -19.75 4.42
CA VAL A 235 -16.39 -18.79 4.63
C VAL A 235 -15.94 -17.69 5.57
N ASN A 236 -15.45 -18.05 6.76
CA ASN A 236 -14.98 -17.07 7.73
C ASN A 236 -13.78 -16.29 7.19
N MET A 237 -12.89 -16.94 6.43
CA MET A 237 -11.76 -16.23 5.83
C MET A 237 -12.20 -15.13 4.87
N MET A 238 -13.16 -15.43 3.99
CA MET A 238 -13.55 -14.49 2.93
C MET A 238 -14.58 -13.45 3.40
N GLU A 239 -15.52 -13.81 4.27
CA GLU A 239 -16.52 -12.87 4.77
C GLU A 239 -15.98 -11.90 5.84
N LEU A 240 -14.88 -12.27 6.52
CA LEU A 240 -14.22 -11.47 7.55
C LEU A 240 -12.78 -11.11 7.16
N TYR A 241 -12.53 -10.96 5.87
CA TYR A 241 -11.20 -10.73 5.31
C TYR A 241 -10.56 -9.44 5.89
N ASP A 242 -9.24 -9.46 6.12
CA ASP A 242 -8.49 -8.36 6.77
C ASP A 242 -8.23 -7.13 5.86
N SER A 243 -9.09 -6.92 4.88
CA SER A 243 -9.06 -5.78 3.97
C SER A 243 -9.78 -4.56 4.52
N GLY A 244 -10.65 -4.71 5.54
CA GLY A 244 -11.42 -3.59 6.08
C GLY A 244 -12.34 -2.95 5.03
N GLY A 245 -12.80 -3.70 4.02
CA GLY A 245 -13.62 -3.23 2.89
C GLY A 245 -12.85 -2.77 1.65
N ASN A 246 -11.51 -2.81 1.67
CA ASN A 246 -10.70 -2.46 0.50
C ASN A 246 -11.00 -3.33 -0.73
N GLU A 247 -11.53 -4.54 -0.55
CA GLU A 247 -11.98 -5.43 -1.62
C GLU A 247 -13.09 -4.82 -2.48
N ASP A 248 -13.82 -3.81 -1.99
CA ASP A 248 -14.88 -3.12 -2.73
C ASP A 248 -14.35 -2.37 -3.97
N VAL A 249 -13.03 -2.12 -4.07
CA VAL A 249 -12.45 -1.55 -5.29
C VAL A 249 -12.12 -2.59 -6.35
N TRP A 250 -12.12 -3.89 -6.01
CA TRP A 250 -12.05 -4.98 -6.97
C TRP A 250 -13.45 -5.25 -7.52
N GLN A 251 -13.53 -5.67 -8.79
CA GLN A 251 -14.78 -6.16 -9.36
C GLN A 251 -14.66 -7.63 -9.65
N TYR A 252 -15.73 -8.35 -9.35
CA TYR A 252 -15.83 -9.78 -9.51
C TYR A 252 -17.07 -10.13 -10.31
N ARG A 253 -17.08 -11.31 -10.96
CA ARG A 253 -18.30 -11.88 -11.52
C ARG A 253 -19.31 -12.19 -10.40
N ASP A 254 -20.59 -12.12 -10.73
CA ASP A 254 -21.65 -12.53 -9.79
C ASP A 254 -21.61 -14.05 -9.54
N GLU A 255 -21.12 -14.82 -10.51
CA GLU A 255 -20.89 -16.25 -10.37
C GLU A 255 -19.64 -16.54 -9.53
N GLY A 256 -19.81 -17.37 -8.50
CA GLY A 256 -18.75 -17.82 -7.61
C GLY A 256 -19.23 -18.93 -6.68
N THR A 257 -18.30 -19.63 -6.04
CA THR A 257 -18.59 -20.62 -4.99
C THR A 257 -17.94 -20.15 -3.70
N LEU A 258 -18.70 -20.14 -2.61
CA LEU A 258 -18.16 -19.97 -1.26
C LEU A 258 -18.81 -21.00 -0.34
N THR A 259 -18.00 -21.95 0.10
CA THR A 259 -18.35 -22.97 1.09
C THR A 259 -17.22 -23.08 2.11
N PRO A 260 -17.41 -23.81 3.24
CA PRO A 260 -16.33 -23.97 4.22
C PRO A 260 -15.03 -24.57 3.64
N VAL A 261 -15.11 -25.34 2.55
CA VAL A 261 -13.95 -26.03 1.96
C VAL A 261 -13.58 -25.56 0.56
N GLU A 262 -14.36 -24.69 -0.06
CA GLU A 262 -14.12 -24.24 -1.43
C GLU A 262 -14.46 -22.76 -1.59
N TRP A 263 -13.53 -22.01 -2.19
CA TRP A 263 -13.77 -20.66 -2.67
C TRP A 263 -13.33 -20.55 -4.13
N SER A 264 -14.25 -20.16 -5.01
CA SER A 264 -13.95 -19.82 -6.39
C SER A 264 -14.60 -18.50 -6.76
N GLN A 265 -13.81 -17.61 -7.36
CA GLN A 265 -14.25 -16.29 -7.77
C GLN A 265 -13.41 -15.81 -8.95
N ASP A 266 -14.04 -15.13 -9.90
CA ASP A 266 -13.36 -14.52 -11.03
C ASP A 266 -13.35 -13.00 -10.85
N CYS A 267 -12.17 -12.41 -10.78
CA CYS A 267 -11.97 -10.97 -10.73
C CYS A 267 -11.88 -10.40 -12.15
N THR A 268 -12.75 -9.45 -12.44
CA THR A 268 -12.87 -8.77 -13.75
C THR A 268 -12.24 -7.38 -13.74
N PHE A 269 -11.91 -6.83 -12.56
CA PHE A 269 -11.13 -5.61 -12.42
C PHE A 269 -10.23 -5.68 -11.18
N CYS A 270 -8.92 -5.57 -11.41
CA CYS A 270 -7.91 -5.45 -10.37
C CYS A 270 -7.28 -4.04 -10.43
N PRO A 271 -7.28 -3.24 -9.34
CA PRO A 271 -6.68 -1.91 -9.33
C PRO A 271 -5.16 -1.94 -9.55
N PHE A 272 -4.49 -3.06 -9.35
CA PHE A 272 -3.04 -3.14 -9.51
C PHE A 272 -2.58 -3.35 -10.96
N VAL A 273 -3.44 -3.91 -11.81
CA VAL A 273 -3.02 -4.36 -13.15
C VAL A 273 -2.61 -3.19 -14.04
N GLN A 274 -3.32 -2.06 -13.98
CA GLN A 274 -3.02 -0.90 -14.82
C GLN A 274 -1.63 -0.31 -14.49
N PRO A 275 -1.30 -0.02 -13.22
CA PRO A 275 0.06 0.36 -12.84
C PRO A 275 1.13 -0.65 -13.28
N TRP A 276 0.85 -1.95 -13.21
CA TRP A 276 1.78 -2.98 -13.67
C TRP A 276 2.00 -2.93 -15.18
N HIS A 277 0.97 -2.65 -15.97
CA HIS A 277 1.15 -2.41 -17.41
C HIS A 277 1.91 -1.13 -17.70
N ASP A 278 1.50 -0.01 -17.10
CA ASP A 278 2.08 1.31 -17.35
C ASP A 278 3.57 1.37 -17.02
N LEU A 279 3.99 0.56 -16.05
CA LEU A 279 5.37 0.50 -15.61
C LEU A 279 6.15 -0.66 -16.23
N ASP A 280 5.60 -1.48 -17.14
CA ASP A 280 6.25 -2.73 -17.62
C ASP A 280 6.69 -3.62 -16.43
N GLY A 281 5.75 -3.84 -15.52
CA GLY A 281 5.93 -4.46 -14.21
C GLY A 281 5.08 -5.72 -13.98
N LEU A 282 4.45 -6.26 -15.02
CA LEU A 282 3.59 -7.46 -14.92
C LEU A 282 4.28 -8.64 -14.21
N ARG A 283 5.59 -8.84 -14.45
CA ARG A 283 6.38 -9.87 -13.75
C ARG A 283 6.38 -9.69 -12.24
N TYR A 284 6.45 -8.45 -11.73
CA TYR A 284 6.36 -8.19 -10.29
C TYR A 284 4.93 -8.37 -9.78
N GLY A 285 3.93 -8.09 -10.62
CA GLY A 285 2.54 -8.45 -10.36
C GLY A 285 2.34 -9.96 -10.22
N GLU A 286 2.94 -10.76 -11.10
CA GLU A 286 2.86 -12.23 -11.02
C GLU A 286 3.52 -12.74 -9.74
N ILE A 287 4.69 -12.19 -9.37
CA ILE A 287 5.33 -12.49 -8.08
C ILE A 287 4.39 -12.14 -6.93
N TYR A 288 3.74 -10.97 -6.98
CA TYR A 288 2.79 -10.58 -5.96
C TYR A 288 1.66 -11.59 -5.84
N ASP A 289 0.94 -11.88 -6.93
CA ASP A 289 -0.22 -12.78 -6.92
C ASP A 289 0.15 -14.17 -6.38
N TYR A 290 1.26 -14.76 -6.83
CA TYR A 290 1.69 -16.07 -6.35
C TYR A 290 2.15 -16.07 -4.90
N GLU A 291 3.08 -15.20 -4.54
CA GLU A 291 3.74 -15.27 -3.24
C GLU A 291 2.82 -14.77 -2.13
N PHE A 292 2.02 -13.72 -2.39
CA PHE A 292 1.15 -13.09 -1.41
C PHE A 292 0.01 -14.03 -1.00
N HIS A 293 -0.82 -14.46 -1.97
CA HIS A 293 -2.01 -15.25 -1.68
C HIS A 293 -1.65 -16.62 -1.11
N VAL A 294 -0.64 -17.30 -1.67
CA VAL A 294 -0.19 -18.59 -1.12
C VAL A 294 0.24 -18.43 0.34
N SER A 295 1.05 -17.41 0.65
CA SER A 295 1.56 -17.21 2.01
C SER A 295 0.47 -16.79 2.98
N GLN A 296 -0.45 -15.94 2.56
CA GLN A 296 -1.56 -15.49 3.39
C GLN A 296 -2.51 -16.63 3.74
N PHE A 297 -2.96 -17.38 2.74
CA PHE A 297 -3.90 -18.48 2.96
C PHE A 297 -3.25 -19.61 3.76
N LYS A 298 -1.97 -19.94 3.51
CA LYS A 298 -1.26 -20.95 4.31
C LYS A 298 -0.98 -20.51 5.75
N ALA A 299 -0.73 -19.23 6.00
CA ALA A 299 -0.59 -18.71 7.36
C ALA A 299 -1.92 -18.64 8.10
N TYR A 300 -3.04 -18.47 7.39
CA TYR A 300 -4.37 -18.61 7.95
C TYR A 300 -4.67 -20.06 8.33
N ARG A 301 -4.42 -20.99 7.39
CA ARG A 301 -4.58 -22.43 7.57
C ARG A 301 -3.71 -23.21 6.57
N GLU A 302 -2.82 -24.06 7.09
CA GLU A 302 -1.71 -24.66 6.34
C GLU A 302 -2.12 -25.56 5.16
N ASP A 303 -3.22 -26.31 5.32
CA ASP A 303 -3.76 -27.25 4.35
C ASP A 303 -4.60 -26.58 3.24
N ILE A 304 -4.80 -25.26 3.26
CA ILE A 304 -5.42 -24.57 2.13
C ILE A 304 -4.55 -24.75 0.87
N GLU A 305 -5.17 -25.24 -0.20
CA GLU A 305 -4.65 -25.27 -1.54
C GLU A 305 -5.06 -23.99 -2.28
N VAL A 306 -4.06 -23.27 -2.80
CA VAL A 306 -4.23 -22.04 -3.57
C VAL A 306 -3.87 -22.35 -5.01
N LYS A 307 -4.85 -22.27 -5.93
CA LYS A 307 -4.66 -22.49 -7.36
C LYS A 307 -5.19 -21.31 -8.16
N TRP A 308 -4.62 -21.16 -9.35
CA TRP A 308 -4.93 -20.10 -10.30
C TRP A 308 -5.34 -20.72 -11.63
N GLY A 309 -6.40 -20.18 -12.23
CA GLY A 309 -6.71 -20.39 -13.65
C GLY A 309 -5.99 -19.33 -14.48
N GLU A 310 -6.70 -18.26 -14.81
CA GLU A 310 -6.18 -17.04 -15.43
C GLU A 310 -5.62 -16.06 -14.39
N LEU A 311 -4.67 -15.23 -14.80
CA LEU A 311 -4.13 -14.11 -14.01
C LEU A 311 -3.88 -12.89 -14.90
N MET A 312 -4.47 -11.75 -14.54
CA MET A 312 -4.21 -10.48 -15.23
C MET A 312 -2.73 -10.09 -15.22
N SER A 313 -1.98 -10.44 -14.18
CA SER A 313 -0.52 -10.24 -14.12
C SER A 313 0.27 -11.06 -15.16
N ARG A 314 -0.35 -12.06 -15.79
CA ARG A 314 0.19 -12.80 -16.95
C ARG A 314 -0.29 -12.27 -18.29
N GLY A 315 -1.12 -11.23 -18.28
CA GLY A 315 -1.77 -10.67 -19.47
C GLY A 315 -3.11 -11.30 -19.83
N ASP A 316 -3.69 -12.13 -18.94
CA ASP A 316 -5.04 -12.65 -19.12
C ASP A 316 -6.11 -11.58 -18.86
N ALA A 317 -7.35 -11.85 -19.26
CA ALA A 317 -8.46 -10.90 -19.10
C ALA A 317 -9.06 -10.90 -17.68
N THR A 318 -8.85 -11.96 -16.90
CA THR A 318 -9.38 -12.10 -15.53
C THR A 318 -8.34 -12.68 -14.57
N CYS A 319 -8.59 -12.57 -13.26
CA CYS A 319 -7.92 -13.40 -12.26
C CYS A 319 -8.89 -14.45 -11.72
N GLU A 320 -8.57 -15.73 -11.89
CA GLU A 320 -9.40 -16.85 -11.44
C GLU A 320 -8.86 -17.45 -10.13
N PHE A 321 -9.50 -17.13 -9.02
CA PHE A 321 -9.19 -17.69 -7.70
C PHE A 321 -9.86 -19.07 -7.56
N ARG A 322 -9.09 -20.12 -7.22
CA ARG A 322 -9.58 -21.51 -7.08
C ARG A 322 -8.99 -22.17 -5.84
N PHE A 323 -9.56 -21.88 -4.67
CA PHE A 323 -8.97 -22.28 -3.39
C PHE A 323 -9.81 -23.37 -2.73
N SER A 324 -9.13 -24.31 -2.09
CA SER A 324 -9.81 -25.46 -1.47
C SER A 324 -9.11 -25.96 -0.21
N ILE A 325 -9.86 -26.56 0.69
CA ILE A 325 -9.36 -27.29 1.85
C ILE A 325 -9.58 -28.79 1.61
N PRO A 326 -8.52 -29.61 1.62
CA PRO A 326 -8.67 -31.04 1.43
C PRO A 326 -9.28 -31.69 2.67
N GLY A 327 -10.34 -32.48 2.49
CA GLY A 327 -10.99 -33.23 3.58
C GLY A 327 -12.00 -32.41 4.39
N PRO A 328 -12.59 -33.01 5.45
CA PRO A 328 -13.60 -32.33 6.27
C PRO A 328 -12.99 -31.19 7.11
N VAL A 329 -13.70 -30.07 7.23
CA VAL A 329 -13.34 -28.98 8.16
C VAL A 329 -13.52 -29.48 9.59
N PRO A 330 -12.47 -29.44 10.45
CA PRO A 330 -12.62 -29.74 11.87
C PRO A 330 -13.61 -28.75 12.51
N ALA A 331 -14.54 -29.29 13.30
CA ALA A 331 -15.52 -28.51 14.07
C ALA A 331 -14.86 -27.61 15.12
#